data_AF-A0A8S3HUH3-F1
#
_entry.id   AF-A0A8S3HUH3-F1
#
_cell.length_a   1.000
_cell.length_b   1.000
_cell.length_c   1.000
_cell.angle_alpha   90.00
_cell.angle_beta   90.00
_cell.angle_gamma   90.00
#
_symmetry.space_group_name_H-M   'P 1'
#
loop_
_entity.id
_entity.type
_entity.pdbx_description
1 polymer ?
#
loop_
_entity_poly.entity_id
_entity_poly.type
_entity_poly.pdbx_seq_one_letter_code
_entity_poly.pdbx_strand_id
1 'polypeptide(L)'
;LEEERQLKKQQRALARQQKKIELPKSLESMVNDVERRQNKFDHEKLPTNDQMNASNETGEGDERSRKTFYREFKKVVDASDIIIQVLDARDPLGCRCPQVEEAVLTSGKNKKLILLLNKIDLIPRDNLDKWLKYLRNEFPTIAFRSSTQNQRDRLGHVKASLKACDEHLLKSSNKCIGASTLMNLLSNYCRKFDIKTSITVGIVGFPNVGKSSVINSLKRSQACETGSMPGIT
;
A
#
# COMPACT_ATOMS: atom_id res chain seq x y z
N LEU A 1 -59.50 8.03 6.11
CA LEU A 1 -58.26 7.19 6.02
C LEU A 1 -57.67 7.19 4.61
N GLU A 2 -58.44 6.96 3.55
CA GLU A 2 -57.92 7.03 2.16
C GLU A 2 -57.62 8.46 1.69
N GLU A 3 -58.49 9.43 2.00
CA GLU A 3 -58.29 10.83 1.63
C GLU A 3 -57.03 11.43 2.29
N GLU A 4 -56.76 11.06 3.54
CA GLU A 4 -55.59 11.52 4.29
C GLU A 4 -54.27 10.97 3.70
N ARG A 5 -54.29 9.72 3.21
CA ARG A 5 -53.17 9.13 2.47
C ARG A 5 -52.95 9.80 1.12
N GLN A 6 -54.02 10.17 0.42
CA GLN A 6 -53.92 10.91 -0.84
C GLN A 6 -53.34 12.31 -0.62
N LEU A 7 -53.81 13.03 0.41
CA LEU A 7 -53.31 14.35 0.77
C LEU A 7 -51.81 14.33 1.09
N LYS A 8 -51.37 13.33 1.87
CA LYS A 8 -49.95 13.16 2.24
C LYS A 8 -49.07 12.79 1.05
N LYS A 9 -49.62 12.05 0.08
CA LYS A 9 -48.94 11.69 -1.18
C LYS A 9 -48.83 12.93 -2.09
N GLN A 10 -49.87 13.76 -2.15
CA GLN A 10 -49.87 15.03 -2.87
C GLN A 10 -48.87 16.04 -2.27
N GLN A 11 -48.85 16.19 -0.95
CA GLN A 11 -47.88 17.04 -0.25
C GLN A 11 -46.44 16.59 -0.50
N ARG A 12 -46.15 15.27 -0.50
CA ARG A 12 -44.83 14.74 -0.84
C ARG A 12 -44.44 14.95 -2.31
N ALA A 13 -45.41 14.90 -3.22
CA ALA A 13 -45.18 15.19 -4.63
C ALA A 13 -44.87 16.68 -4.86
N LEU A 14 -45.61 17.57 -4.20
CA LEU A 14 -45.35 19.02 -4.20
C LEU A 14 -43.98 19.37 -3.60
N ALA A 15 -43.61 18.76 -2.46
CA ALA A 15 -42.29 18.94 -1.86
C ALA A 15 -41.14 18.44 -2.76
N ARG A 16 -41.38 17.36 -3.53
CA ARG A 16 -40.42 16.86 -4.54
C ARG A 16 -40.32 17.76 -5.77
N GLN A 17 -41.40 18.42 -6.18
CA GLN A 17 -41.37 19.44 -7.24
C GLN A 17 -40.62 20.70 -6.77
N GLN A 18 -40.87 21.17 -5.55
CA GLN A 18 -40.15 22.32 -4.96
C GLN A 18 -38.65 22.03 -4.81
N LYS A 19 -38.27 20.79 -4.45
CA LYS A 19 -36.85 20.39 -4.34
C LYS A 19 -36.10 20.29 -5.67
N LYS A 20 -36.78 20.34 -6.83
CA LYS A 20 -36.14 20.11 -8.14
C LYS A 20 -35.67 21.36 -8.86
N ILE A 21 -35.93 22.57 -8.36
CA ILE A 21 -35.34 23.82 -8.90
C ILE A 21 -35.16 24.85 -7.76
N GLU A 22 -34.13 24.67 -6.94
CA GLU A 22 -33.45 25.81 -6.32
C GLU A 22 -31.99 25.77 -6.80
N LEU A 23 -31.77 26.25 -8.03
CA LEU A 23 -30.42 26.66 -8.41
C LEU A 23 -30.04 27.87 -7.53
N PRO A 24 -28.85 27.89 -6.92
CA PRO A 24 -28.41 29.01 -6.11
C PRO A 24 -28.39 30.29 -6.97
N LYS A 25 -29.09 31.32 -6.50
CA LYS A 25 -29.34 32.56 -7.26
C LYS A 25 -28.10 33.48 -7.34
N SER A 26 -27.04 33.21 -6.58
CA SER A 26 -25.75 33.92 -6.66
C SER A 26 -24.57 33.07 -6.16
N LEU A 27 -23.36 33.43 -6.57
CA LEU A 27 -22.12 32.79 -6.15
C LEU A 27 -21.91 32.91 -4.62
N GLU A 28 -22.21 34.09 -4.03
CA GLU A 28 -22.22 34.30 -2.58
C GLU A 28 -23.10 33.28 -1.84
N SER A 29 -24.28 32.98 -2.38
CA SER A 29 -25.20 32.02 -1.73
C SER A 29 -24.64 30.61 -1.72
N MET A 30 -23.81 30.25 -2.72
CA MET A 30 -23.17 28.94 -2.80
C MET A 30 -21.99 28.86 -1.82
N VAL A 31 -21.17 29.91 -1.74
CA VAL A 31 -20.04 30.00 -0.79
C VAL A 31 -20.54 29.91 0.66
N ASN A 32 -21.58 30.68 1.00
CA ASN A 32 -22.17 30.66 2.35
C ASN A 32 -22.76 29.29 2.72
N ASP A 33 -23.32 28.54 1.75
CA ASP A 33 -23.87 27.22 2.01
C ASP A 33 -22.76 26.16 2.19
N VAL A 34 -21.65 26.30 1.45
CA VAL A 34 -20.44 25.47 1.63
C VAL A 34 -19.83 25.72 3.01
N GLU A 35 -19.64 26.98 3.41
CA GLU A 35 -19.10 27.32 4.73
C GLU A 35 -19.99 26.84 5.88
N ARG A 36 -21.31 26.96 5.74
CA ARG A 36 -22.25 26.40 6.74
C ARG A 36 -22.15 24.88 6.85
N ARG A 37 -21.98 24.18 5.74
CA ARG A 37 -21.82 22.71 5.75
C ARG A 37 -20.47 22.31 6.34
N GLN A 38 -19.42 23.05 6.03
CA GLN A 38 -18.08 22.85 6.57
C GLN A 38 -18.10 23.04 8.10
N ASN A 39 -18.66 24.14 8.59
CA ASN A 39 -18.77 24.41 10.03
C ASN A 39 -19.64 23.39 10.77
N LYS A 40 -20.70 22.86 10.15
CA LYS A 40 -21.50 21.78 10.74
C LYS A 40 -20.71 20.47 10.81
N PHE A 41 -19.97 20.13 9.76
CA PHE A 41 -19.11 18.94 9.74
C PHE A 41 -17.99 19.04 10.78
N ASP A 42 -17.39 20.22 10.92
CA ASP A 42 -16.33 20.46 11.89
C ASP A 42 -16.87 20.44 13.34
N HIS A 43 -18.10 20.93 13.56
CA HIS A 43 -18.76 20.83 14.87
C HIS A 43 -19.22 19.42 15.24
N GLU A 44 -19.63 18.59 14.28
CA GLU A 44 -19.94 17.16 14.51
C GLU A 44 -18.68 16.32 14.78
N LYS A 45 -17.49 16.82 14.42
CA LYS A 45 -16.21 16.12 14.61
C LYS A 45 -15.39 16.57 15.80
N LEU A 46 -15.86 17.50 16.63
CA LEU A 46 -15.28 17.77 17.94
C LEU A 46 -15.83 16.74 18.95
N PRO A 47 -15.02 15.77 19.40
CA PRO A 47 -15.51 14.72 20.29
C PRO A 47 -15.72 15.29 21.70
N THR A 48 -16.96 15.28 22.18
CA THR A 48 -17.23 15.29 23.62
C THR A 48 -16.93 13.90 24.17
N ASN A 49 -16.20 13.86 25.30
CA ASN A 49 -15.62 12.66 25.91
C ASN A 49 -16.62 11.51 26.24
N ASP A 50 -17.93 11.72 26.12
CA ASP A 50 -18.96 10.73 26.46
C ASP A 50 -19.49 9.92 25.26
N GLN A 51 -19.03 10.16 24.03
CA GLN A 51 -19.47 9.40 22.83
C GLN A 51 -18.47 8.34 22.33
N MET A 52 -17.58 7.85 23.19
CA MET A 52 -16.68 6.73 22.84
C MET A 52 -17.38 5.35 22.73
N ASN A 53 -18.65 5.20 23.11
CA ASN A 53 -19.26 3.88 23.32
C ASN A 53 -20.49 3.50 22.47
N ALA A 54 -20.90 4.27 21.45
CA ALA A 54 -22.18 4.00 20.77
C ALA A 54 -22.19 4.10 19.23
N SER A 55 -21.08 3.81 18.55
CA SER A 55 -21.07 3.58 17.09
C SER A 55 -20.27 2.34 16.65
N ASN A 56 -20.00 1.42 17.58
CA ASN A 56 -19.32 0.14 17.33
C ASN A 56 -20.30 -0.98 16.98
N GLU A 57 -20.99 -0.92 15.84
CA GLU A 57 -21.77 -2.08 15.36
C GLU A 57 -21.30 -2.64 14.00
N THR A 58 -20.14 -2.20 13.49
CA THR A 58 -19.46 -2.87 12.34
C THR A 58 -17.94 -3.04 12.49
N GLY A 59 -17.33 -2.68 13.62
CA GLY A 59 -15.87 -2.45 13.70
C GLY A 59 -15.01 -3.39 14.55
N GLU A 60 -15.57 -4.28 15.38
CA GLU A 60 -14.75 -5.02 16.37
C GLU A 60 -13.78 -6.05 15.74
N GLY A 61 -14.20 -6.70 14.66
CA GLY A 61 -13.36 -7.65 13.91
C GLY A 61 -12.17 -6.99 13.20
N ASP A 62 -12.42 -5.82 12.59
CA ASP A 62 -11.41 -5.07 11.85
C ASP A 62 -10.40 -4.37 12.78
N GLU A 63 -10.86 -3.85 13.92
CA GLU A 63 -10.02 -3.27 14.97
C GLU A 63 -9.05 -4.31 15.56
N ARG A 64 -9.56 -5.51 15.90
CA ARG A 64 -8.74 -6.60 16.46
C ARG A 64 -7.72 -7.11 15.44
N SER A 65 -8.09 -7.18 14.18
CA SER A 65 -7.21 -7.58 13.08
C SER A 65 -6.09 -6.57 12.88
N ARG A 66 -6.42 -5.26 12.77
CA ARG A 66 -5.44 -4.17 12.64
C ARG A 66 -4.45 -4.14 13.80
N LYS A 67 -4.92 -4.29 15.04
CA LYS A 67 -4.04 -4.36 16.23
C LYS A 67 -3.09 -5.56 16.16
N THR A 68 -3.57 -6.70 15.68
CA THR A 68 -2.76 -7.91 15.50
C THR A 68 -1.68 -7.72 14.43
N PHE A 69 -2.03 -7.16 13.27
CA PHE A 69 -1.08 -6.84 12.21
C PHE A 69 -0.02 -5.83 12.68
N TYR A 70 -0.43 -4.79 13.39
CA TYR A 70 0.49 -3.78 13.89
C TYR A 70 1.47 -4.35 14.92
N ARG A 71 1.00 -5.25 15.79
CA ARG A 71 1.86 -5.98 16.72
C ARG A 71 2.90 -6.83 15.99
N GLU A 72 2.49 -7.56 14.95
CA GLU A 72 3.43 -8.38 14.17
C GLU A 72 4.41 -7.52 13.39
N PHE A 73 3.93 -6.42 12.80
CA PHE A 73 4.76 -5.40 12.16
C PHE A 73 5.83 -4.85 13.12
N LYS A 74 5.46 -4.48 14.35
CA LYS A 74 6.43 -3.98 15.34
C LYS A 74 7.54 -5.00 15.61
N LYS A 75 7.21 -6.28 15.77
CA LYS A 75 8.22 -7.33 15.95
C LYS A 75 9.20 -7.39 14.78
N VAL A 76 8.69 -7.32 13.54
CA VAL A 76 9.52 -7.29 12.33
C VAL A 76 10.43 -6.06 12.31
N VAL A 77 9.90 -4.88 12.64
CA VAL A 77 10.68 -3.64 12.73
C VAL A 77 11.79 -3.77 13.77
N ASP A 78 11.47 -4.26 14.96
CA ASP A 78 12.42 -4.34 16.07
C ASP A 78 13.57 -5.30 15.79
N ALA A 79 13.28 -6.44 15.17
CA ALA A 79 14.23 -7.51 14.85
C ALA A 79 15.10 -7.24 13.60
N SER A 80 14.70 -6.31 12.73
CA SER A 80 15.37 -6.11 11.44
C SER A 80 16.33 -4.92 11.43
N ASP A 81 17.47 -5.05 10.77
CA ASP A 81 18.43 -3.96 10.52
C ASP A 81 17.99 -3.13 9.31
N ILE A 82 17.43 -3.80 8.31
CA ILE A 82 16.95 -3.21 7.06
C ILE A 82 15.50 -3.62 6.86
N ILE A 83 14.65 -2.67 6.51
CA ILE A 83 13.26 -2.90 6.13
C ILE A 83 13.11 -2.67 4.62
N ILE A 84 12.56 -3.66 3.94
CA ILE A 84 12.16 -3.57 2.55
C ILE A 84 10.64 -3.45 2.50
N GLN A 85 10.15 -2.33 1.98
CA GLN A 85 8.73 -2.13 1.71
C GLN A 85 8.43 -2.49 0.26
N VAL A 86 7.62 -3.53 0.08
CA VAL A 86 7.22 -4.03 -1.24
C VAL A 86 5.99 -3.27 -1.73
N LEU A 87 6.10 -2.70 -2.93
CA LEU A 87 5.06 -1.93 -3.62
C LEU A 87 4.66 -2.63 -4.92
N ASP A 88 3.40 -2.47 -5.35
CA ASP A 88 2.94 -2.90 -6.68
C ASP A 88 3.27 -1.82 -7.71
N ALA A 89 3.94 -2.17 -8.80
CA ALA A 89 4.37 -1.21 -9.83
C ALA A 89 3.21 -0.48 -10.54
N ARG A 90 2.00 -1.06 -10.51
CA ARG A 90 0.80 -0.47 -11.14
C ARG A 90 0.26 0.72 -10.36
N ASP A 91 0.35 0.66 -9.03
CA ASP A 91 -0.05 1.75 -8.13
C ASP A 91 0.87 1.80 -6.90
N PRO A 92 2.09 2.37 -7.05
CA PRO A 92 3.06 2.36 -5.98
C PRO A 92 2.64 3.25 -4.81
N LEU A 93 1.96 4.37 -5.10
CA LEU A 93 1.53 5.32 -4.08
C LEU A 93 0.36 4.78 -3.25
N GLY A 94 -0.61 4.10 -3.88
CA GLY A 94 -1.69 3.43 -3.14
C GLY A 94 -1.20 2.26 -2.29
N CYS A 95 -0.07 1.65 -2.65
CA CYS A 95 0.57 0.58 -1.86
C CYS A 95 1.58 1.11 -0.82
N ARG A 96 1.74 2.43 -0.67
CA ARG A 96 2.61 3.03 0.37
C ARG A 96 1.84 3.30 1.64
N CYS A 97 2.56 3.28 2.74
CA CYS A 97 2.02 3.60 4.06
C CYS A 97 3.02 4.50 4.79
N PRO A 98 2.85 5.84 4.68
CA PRO A 98 3.75 6.80 5.33
C PRO A 98 3.87 6.57 6.85
N GLN A 99 2.81 6.11 7.50
CA GLN A 99 2.82 5.80 8.94
C GLN A 99 3.77 4.66 9.29
N VAL A 100 3.86 3.64 8.42
CA VAL A 100 4.82 2.54 8.56
C VAL A 100 6.24 3.04 8.34
N GLU A 101 6.44 3.91 7.35
CA GLU A 101 7.74 4.50 7.04
C GLU A 101 8.25 5.37 8.19
N GLU A 102 7.39 6.23 8.74
CA GLU A 102 7.66 7.04 9.93
C GLU A 102 7.98 6.17 11.15
N ALA A 103 7.21 5.10 11.39
CA ALA A 103 7.48 4.17 12.49
C ALA A 103 8.85 3.49 12.36
N VAL A 104 9.29 3.17 11.14
CA VAL A 104 10.64 2.61 10.91
C VAL A 104 11.71 3.67 11.18
N LEU A 105 11.52 4.89 10.69
CA LEU A 105 12.50 5.99 10.84
C LEU A 105 12.63 6.46 12.30
N THR A 106 11.54 6.45 13.06
CA THR A 106 11.50 6.87 14.47
C THR A 106 11.90 5.77 15.45
N SER A 107 12.07 4.51 15.00
CA SER A 107 12.44 3.37 15.86
C SER A 107 13.83 3.47 16.55
N GLY A 108 14.59 4.54 16.32
CA GLY A 108 15.78 4.92 17.08
C GLY A 108 17.05 4.09 16.80
N LYS A 109 16.89 2.91 16.21
CA LYS A 109 17.98 2.14 15.58
C LYS A 109 18.19 2.73 14.19
N ASN A 110 19.43 2.91 13.72
CA ASN A 110 19.76 3.47 12.38
C ASN A 110 19.33 2.55 11.21
N LYS A 111 18.06 2.12 11.23
CA LYS A 111 17.45 1.19 10.30
C LYS A 111 17.34 1.84 8.94
N LYS A 112 17.52 1.03 7.90
CA LYS A 112 17.39 1.50 6.52
C LYS A 112 16.08 1.03 5.93
N LEU A 113 15.38 1.97 5.31
CA LEU A 113 14.19 1.69 4.52
C LEU A 113 14.56 1.66 3.04
N ILE A 114 14.18 0.58 2.36
CA ILE A 114 14.37 0.38 0.93
C ILE A 114 13.00 0.09 0.31
N LEU A 115 12.67 0.75 -0.79
CA LEU A 115 11.46 0.45 -1.55
C LEU A 115 11.77 -0.62 -2.60
N LEU A 116 10.91 -1.62 -2.70
CA LEU A 116 10.98 -2.67 -3.71
C LEU A 116 9.72 -2.62 -4.56
N LEU A 117 9.88 -2.11 -5.77
CA LEU A 117 8.81 -1.98 -6.76
C LEU A 117 8.65 -3.32 -7.50
N ASN A 118 7.66 -4.11 -7.11
CA ASN A 118 7.40 -5.45 -7.64
C ASN A 118 6.37 -5.43 -8.78
N LYS A 119 6.27 -6.52 -9.55
CA LYS A 119 5.36 -6.70 -10.69
C LYS A 119 5.63 -5.72 -11.84
N ILE A 120 6.90 -5.41 -12.04
CA ILE A 120 7.36 -4.47 -13.08
C ILE A 120 7.03 -4.93 -14.51
N ASP A 121 6.74 -6.22 -14.68
CA ASP A 121 6.26 -6.84 -15.93
C ASP A 121 4.85 -6.39 -16.32
N LEU A 122 4.05 -5.87 -15.39
CA LEU A 122 2.68 -5.45 -15.63
C LEU A 122 2.53 -4.00 -16.12
N ILE A 123 3.64 -3.26 -16.20
CA ILE A 123 3.63 -1.86 -16.65
C ILE A 123 4.61 -1.64 -17.80
N PRO A 124 4.35 -0.66 -18.70
CA PRO A 124 5.31 -0.27 -19.71
C PRO A 124 6.64 0.21 -19.11
N ARG A 125 7.73 0.02 -19.86
CA ARG A 125 9.08 0.39 -19.40
C ARG A 125 9.22 1.88 -19.08
N ASP A 126 8.62 2.75 -19.89
CA ASP A 126 8.67 4.20 -19.65
C ASP A 126 8.01 4.60 -18.32
N ASN A 127 6.92 3.93 -17.95
CA ASN A 127 6.24 4.17 -16.68
C ASN A 127 7.09 3.66 -15.51
N LEU A 128 7.75 2.51 -15.69
CA LEU A 128 8.68 1.99 -14.69
C LEU A 128 9.83 2.98 -14.42
N ASP A 129 10.44 3.53 -15.47
CA ASP A 129 11.54 4.47 -15.33
C ASP A 129 11.11 5.79 -14.67
N LYS A 130 9.90 6.28 -14.97
CA LYS A 130 9.29 7.43 -14.27
C LYS A 130 9.06 7.14 -12.79
N TRP A 131 8.50 5.97 -12.45
CA TRP A 131 8.29 5.57 -11.05
C TRP A 131 9.60 5.43 -10.28
N LEU A 132 10.61 4.81 -10.88
CA LEU A 132 11.93 4.70 -10.28
C LEU A 132 12.56 6.07 -10.05
N LYS A 133 12.44 7.01 -11.00
CA LYS A 133 12.93 8.37 -10.83
C LYS A 133 12.20 9.10 -9.69
N TYR A 134 10.87 8.97 -9.63
CA TYR A 134 10.05 9.59 -8.60
C TYR A 134 10.40 9.07 -7.20
N LEU A 135 10.34 7.75 -6.99
CA LEU A 135 10.50 7.13 -5.67
C LEU A 135 11.94 7.24 -5.14
N ARG A 136 12.95 7.26 -6.03
CA ARG A 136 14.36 7.43 -5.63
C ARG A 136 14.70 8.80 -5.07
N ASN A 137 13.84 9.80 -5.24
CA ASN A 137 14.01 11.09 -4.58
C ASN A 137 13.77 11.00 -3.06
N GLU A 138 12.99 10.01 -2.61
CA GLU A 138 12.65 9.81 -1.20
C GLU A 138 13.48 8.67 -0.59
N PHE A 139 13.43 7.48 -1.20
CA PHE A 139 14.08 6.28 -0.67
C PHE A 139 14.78 5.46 -1.76
N PRO A 140 15.87 4.74 -1.44
CA PRO A 140 16.48 3.81 -2.37
C PRO A 140 15.44 2.82 -2.91
N THR A 141 15.22 2.83 -4.23
CA THR A 141 14.16 2.04 -4.86
C THR A 141 14.73 1.08 -5.91
N ILE A 142 14.38 -0.19 -5.77
CA ILE A 142 14.75 -1.28 -6.69
C ILE A 142 13.51 -1.78 -7.42
N ALA A 143 13.62 -1.89 -8.74
CA ALA A 143 12.63 -2.58 -9.56
C ALA A 143 12.87 -4.10 -9.52
N PHE A 144 11.80 -4.85 -9.34
CA PHE A 144 11.83 -6.29 -9.11
C PHE A 144 10.72 -7.01 -9.86
N ARG A 145 11.07 -8.15 -10.45
CA ARG A 145 10.11 -9.13 -10.95
C ARG A 145 10.34 -10.43 -10.20
N SER A 146 9.35 -10.89 -9.45
CA SER A 146 9.37 -12.22 -8.85
C SER A 146 9.34 -13.31 -9.93
N SER A 147 9.99 -14.43 -9.66
CA SER A 147 9.90 -15.61 -10.52
C SER A 147 8.47 -16.15 -10.48
N THR A 148 7.88 -16.37 -11.65
CA THR A 148 6.57 -17.01 -11.83
C THR A 148 6.71 -18.47 -12.29
N GLN A 149 7.90 -19.04 -12.17
CA GLN A 149 8.16 -20.43 -12.56
C GLN A 149 7.42 -21.39 -11.63
N ASN A 150 6.77 -22.41 -12.21
CA ASN A 150 6.08 -23.47 -11.48
C ASN A 150 7.04 -24.50 -10.84
N GLN A 151 8.35 -24.34 -11.03
CA GLN A 151 9.35 -25.21 -10.43
C GLN A 151 9.51 -24.90 -8.95
N ARG A 152 9.61 -25.94 -8.11
CA ARG A 152 9.76 -25.77 -6.66
C ARG A 152 11.16 -25.30 -6.25
N ASP A 153 12.18 -25.73 -6.98
CA ASP A 153 13.60 -25.46 -6.71
C ASP A 153 14.34 -24.98 -7.97
N ARG A 154 15.51 -24.37 -7.75
CA ARG A 154 16.43 -23.88 -8.80
C ARG A 154 15.82 -22.75 -9.64
N LEU A 155 15.03 -21.89 -9.01
CA LEU A 155 14.46 -20.72 -9.68
C LEU A 155 15.58 -19.87 -10.30
N GLY A 156 15.41 -19.56 -11.59
CA GLY A 156 16.42 -18.83 -12.35
C GLY A 156 16.42 -17.33 -12.05
N HIS A 157 17.60 -16.74 -11.90
CA HIS A 157 17.77 -15.29 -11.89
C HIS A 157 18.38 -14.80 -13.19
N VAL A 158 17.89 -13.64 -13.63
CA VAL A 158 18.56 -12.85 -14.66
C VAL A 158 19.67 -12.05 -13.99
N LYS A 159 20.92 -12.30 -14.37
CA LYS A 159 22.09 -11.51 -13.92
C LYS A 159 22.25 -10.17 -14.66
N ALA A 160 21.36 -9.85 -15.60
CA ALA A 160 21.42 -8.61 -16.36
C ALA A 160 20.88 -7.40 -15.57
N SER A 161 21.47 -6.25 -15.83
CA SER A 161 20.97 -4.94 -15.35
C SER A 161 19.64 -4.61 -16.04
N LEU A 162 18.72 -3.95 -15.33
CA LEU A 162 17.42 -3.50 -15.88
C LEU A 162 17.57 -2.72 -17.19
N LYS A 163 18.66 -1.96 -17.36
CA LYS A 163 18.94 -1.21 -18.60
C LYS A 163 19.21 -2.11 -19.81
N ALA A 164 19.77 -3.30 -19.58
CA ALA A 164 20.04 -4.28 -20.63
C ALA A 164 18.86 -5.26 -20.84
N CYS A 165 17.86 -5.23 -19.98
CA CYS A 165 16.64 -6.02 -20.15
C CYS A 165 15.74 -5.34 -21.16
N ASP A 166 15.63 -5.95 -22.34
CA ASP A 166 14.65 -5.57 -23.36
C ASP A 166 13.21 -5.79 -22.85
N GLU A 167 12.25 -5.02 -23.37
CA GLU A 167 10.84 -5.13 -22.98
C GLU A 167 10.28 -6.53 -23.27
N HIS A 168 10.74 -7.14 -24.36
CA HIS A 168 10.40 -8.51 -24.69
C HIS A 168 10.88 -9.50 -23.61
N LEU A 169 12.06 -9.30 -23.02
CA LEU A 169 12.56 -10.14 -21.92
C LEU A 169 11.78 -9.93 -20.61
N LEU A 170 11.31 -8.69 -20.38
CA LEU A 170 10.45 -8.35 -19.24
C LEU A 170 9.07 -9.03 -19.31
N LYS A 171 8.57 -9.36 -20.50
CA LYS A 171 7.27 -10.03 -20.68
C LYS A 171 7.37 -11.54 -20.94
N SER A 172 8.40 -11.98 -21.67
CA SER A 172 8.52 -13.37 -22.16
C SER A 172 9.16 -14.32 -21.14
N SER A 173 10.03 -13.84 -20.26
CA SER A 173 10.77 -14.70 -19.33
C SER A 173 10.07 -14.81 -17.98
N ASN A 174 9.90 -16.03 -17.46
CA ASN A 174 9.41 -16.25 -16.08
C ASN A 174 10.49 -16.12 -14.99
N LYS A 175 11.73 -15.77 -15.36
CA LYS A 175 12.87 -15.65 -14.42
C LYS A 175 12.76 -14.39 -13.55
N CYS A 176 13.34 -14.45 -12.35
CA CYS A 176 13.42 -13.29 -11.47
C CYS A 176 14.38 -12.20 -12.02
N ILE A 177 13.96 -10.93 -11.94
CA ILE A 177 14.77 -9.74 -12.27
C ILE A 177 14.91 -8.87 -11.03
N GLY A 178 16.10 -8.28 -10.83
CA GLY A 178 16.35 -7.31 -9.75
C GLY A 178 16.95 -7.91 -8.48
N ALA A 179 16.91 -9.23 -8.32
CA ALA A 179 17.49 -9.91 -7.16
C ALA A 179 19.01 -9.72 -7.03
N SER A 180 19.77 -9.76 -8.12
CA SER A 180 21.22 -9.49 -8.07
C SER A 180 21.51 -8.07 -7.57
N THR A 181 20.77 -7.09 -8.09
CA THR A 181 20.85 -5.69 -7.65
C THR A 181 20.50 -5.54 -6.18
N LEU A 182 19.44 -6.22 -5.71
CA LEU A 182 19.06 -6.20 -4.29
C LEU A 182 20.13 -6.83 -3.41
N MET A 183 20.65 -8.01 -3.77
CA MET A 183 21.71 -8.67 -3.00
C MET A 183 23.00 -7.84 -2.97
N ASN A 184 23.35 -7.18 -4.07
CA ASN A 184 24.49 -6.26 -4.10
C ASN A 184 24.27 -5.02 -3.22
N LEU A 185 23.05 -4.47 -3.19
CA LEU A 185 22.73 -3.36 -2.31
C LEU A 185 22.83 -3.77 -0.84
N LEU A 186 22.27 -4.93 -0.49
CA LEU A 186 22.32 -5.48 0.87
C LEU A 186 23.75 -5.81 1.30
N SER A 187 24.58 -6.36 0.41
CA SER A 187 25.99 -6.64 0.73
C SER A 187 26.81 -5.36 0.94
N ASN A 188 26.51 -4.30 0.18
CA ASN A 188 27.13 -2.99 0.38
C ASN A 188 26.74 -2.38 1.73
N TYR A 189 25.48 -2.52 2.16
CA TYR A 189 25.07 -2.10 3.49
C TYR A 189 25.79 -2.91 4.57
N CYS A 190 25.86 -4.23 4.44
CA CYS A 190 26.59 -5.10 5.38
C CYS A 190 28.05 -4.64 5.59
N ARG A 191 28.77 -4.33 4.51
CA ARG A 191 30.16 -3.83 4.55
C ARG A 191 30.28 -2.46 5.22
N LYS A 192 29.34 -1.54 4.97
CA LYS A 192 29.39 -0.17 5.48
C LYS A 192 29.16 -0.09 6.99
N PHE A 193 28.39 -1.02 7.56
CA PHE A 193 28.03 -1.02 8.97
C PHE A 193 28.96 -1.84 9.87
N ASP A 194 30.07 -2.37 9.34
CA ASP A 194 30.98 -3.29 10.04
C ASP A 194 30.24 -4.46 10.74
N ILE A 195 29.15 -4.93 10.11
CA ILE A 195 28.34 -6.03 10.64
C ILE A 195 29.04 -7.33 10.22
N LYS A 196 29.73 -7.96 11.17
CA LYS A 196 30.67 -9.06 10.88
C LYS A 196 30.05 -10.44 10.66
N THR A 197 28.77 -10.65 10.98
CA THR A 197 28.17 -12.01 10.99
C THR A 197 26.93 -12.14 10.10
N SER A 198 25.92 -11.29 10.25
CA SER A 198 24.67 -11.38 9.48
C SER A 198 23.85 -10.10 9.59
N ILE A 199 23.11 -9.76 8.54
CA ILE A 199 22.08 -8.70 8.57
C ILE A 199 20.69 -9.32 8.58
N THR A 200 19.78 -8.75 9.36
CA THR A 200 18.37 -9.16 9.36
C THR A 200 17.57 -8.20 8.48
N VAL A 201 16.86 -8.75 7.49
CA VAL A 201 16.05 -7.98 6.55
C VAL A 201 14.58 -8.30 6.76
N GLY A 202 13.82 -7.29 7.16
CA GLY A 202 12.36 -7.37 7.30
C GLY A 202 11.66 -7.00 6.00
N ILE A 203 10.60 -7.71 5.65
CA ILE A 203 9.79 -7.43 4.45
C ILE A 203 8.39 -7.01 4.89
N VAL A 204 7.98 -5.82 4.47
CA VAL A 204 6.69 -5.21 4.80
C VAL A 204 5.96 -4.75 3.54
N GLY A 205 4.65 -4.55 3.62
CA GLY A 205 3.85 -4.06 2.49
C GLY A 205 2.43 -4.59 2.49
N PHE A 206 1.59 -4.03 1.63
CA PHE A 206 0.17 -4.36 1.52
C PHE A 206 -0.07 -5.84 1.18
N PRO A 207 -1.28 -6.39 1.43
CA PRO A 207 -1.65 -7.71 0.93
C PRO A 207 -1.45 -7.81 -0.59
N ASN A 208 -1.11 -9.00 -1.08
CA ASN A 208 -1.02 -9.31 -2.51
C ASN A 208 -0.03 -8.48 -3.37
N VAL A 209 0.80 -7.61 -2.78
CA VAL A 209 1.91 -6.95 -3.51
C VAL A 209 3.03 -7.91 -3.92
N GLY A 210 3.02 -9.14 -3.38
CA GLY A 210 3.94 -10.22 -3.74
C GLY A 210 5.12 -10.44 -2.78
N LYS A 211 4.96 -10.11 -1.50
CA LYS A 211 5.99 -10.29 -0.45
C LYS A 211 6.55 -11.73 -0.41
N SER A 212 5.68 -12.73 -0.26
CA SER A 212 6.07 -14.15 -0.23
C SER A 212 6.72 -14.59 -1.55
N SER A 213 6.25 -14.07 -2.69
CA SER A 213 6.88 -14.33 -4.01
C SER A 213 8.28 -13.73 -4.13
N VAL A 214 8.53 -12.56 -3.55
CA VAL A 214 9.87 -11.95 -3.49
C VAL A 214 10.81 -12.84 -2.67
N ILE A 215 10.36 -13.33 -1.51
CA ILE A 215 11.15 -14.23 -0.65
C ILE A 215 11.52 -15.51 -1.42
N ASN A 216 10.53 -16.18 -2.02
CA ASN A 216 10.76 -17.40 -2.79
C ASN A 216 11.74 -17.17 -3.94
N SER A 217 11.60 -16.03 -4.63
CA SER A 217 12.49 -15.65 -5.72
C SER A 217 13.93 -15.45 -5.24
N LEU A 218 14.13 -14.80 -4.08
CA LEU A 218 15.47 -14.58 -3.50
C LEU A 218 16.09 -15.89 -3.00
N LYS A 219 15.31 -16.76 -2.37
CA LYS A 219 15.77 -18.06 -1.87
C LYS A 219 16.02 -19.08 -2.99
N ARG A 220 15.44 -18.84 -4.18
CA ARG A 220 15.40 -19.78 -5.31
C ARG A 220 14.65 -21.08 -5.03
N SER A 221 13.75 -21.06 -4.05
CA SER A 221 12.91 -22.20 -3.69
C SER A 221 11.57 -21.71 -3.12
N GLN A 222 10.55 -22.56 -3.15
CA GLN A 222 9.23 -22.26 -2.59
C GLN A 222 9.26 -22.40 -1.05
N ALA A 223 9.57 -21.32 -0.34
CA ALA A 223 9.70 -21.26 1.12
C ALA A 223 8.40 -20.83 1.82
N CYS A 224 7.73 -19.86 1.23
CA CYS A 224 6.49 -19.27 1.71
C CYS A 224 5.34 -19.72 0.82
N GLU A 225 4.16 -19.91 1.40
CA GLU A 225 2.95 -20.15 0.63
C GLU A 225 2.59 -18.88 -0.16
N THR A 226 2.11 -19.05 -1.39
CA THR A 226 1.74 -17.94 -2.27
C THR A 226 0.39 -18.25 -2.89
N GLY A 227 -0.53 -17.30 -2.83
CA GLY A 227 -1.83 -17.40 -3.48
C GLY A 227 -2.40 -16.02 -3.81
N SER A 228 -3.49 -15.99 -4.59
CA SER A 228 -4.16 -14.75 -4.99
C SER A 228 -5.07 -14.19 -3.88
N MET A 229 -5.40 -15.00 -2.87
CA MET A 229 -6.25 -14.58 -1.75
C MET A 229 -5.45 -13.79 -0.72
N PRO A 230 -5.91 -12.59 -0.31
CA PRO A 230 -5.32 -11.87 0.81
C PRO A 230 -5.32 -12.74 2.08
N GLY A 231 -4.23 -12.69 2.86
CA GLY A 231 -4.11 -13.43 4.12
C GLY A 231 -3.28 -14.71 4.04
N ILE A 232 -2.89 -15.14 2.84
CA ILE A 232 -1.87 -16.17 2.64
C ILE A 232 -0.50 -15.50 2.79
N THR A 233 0.27 -15.90 3.81
CA THR A 233 1.60 -15.32 4.08
C THR A 233 2.63 -16.38 4.40
#